data_AF-A0A661JA66-F1
#
_entry.id   AF-A0A661JA66-F1
#
_cell.length_a   1.000
_cell.length_b   1.000
_cell.length_c   1.000
_cell.angle_alpha   90.00
_cell.angle_beta   90.00
_cell.angle_gamma   90.00
#
_symmetry.space_group_name_H-M   'P 1'
#
loop_
_entity.id
_entity.type
_entity.pdbx_description
1 polymer ?
#
loop_
_entity_poly.entity_id
_entity_poly.type
_entity_poly.pdbx_seq_one_letter_code
_entity_poly.pdbx_strand_id
1 'polypeptide(L)'
;YEFIEKYKDKFPSLVRSFKEDLDALLNHLKLPFRHRRYVRTTNLVERSFEEERRRTKIIPCFLTEKSALKLVFSVLMRAAKGWRRINFTRIELDYLDRLREELGIKEEPQDMQELEEVCN
;
A
#
# COMPACT_ATOMS: atom_id res chain seq x y z
N TYR A 1 -6.75 -26.85 0.15
CA TYR A 1 -7.36 -25.85 -0.74
C TYR A 1 -7.61 -26.47 -2.11
N GLU A 2 -8.86 -26.51 -2.57
CA GLU A 2 -9.23 -27.10 -3.87
C GLU A 2 -8.41 -26.52 -5.04
N PHE A 3 -8.10 -25.22 -4.99
CA PHE A 3 -7.26 -24.53 -5.97
C PHE A 3 -5.85 -25.16 -6.11
N ILE A 4 -5.21 -25.48 -4.99
CA ILE A 4 -3.84 -26.01 -4.97
C ILE A 4 -3.81 -27.39 -5.64
N GLU A 5 -4.76 -28.26 -5.30
CA GLU A 5 -4.84 -29.60 -5.88
C GLU A 5 -5.12 -29.57 -7.37
N LYS A 6 -5.92 -28.60 -7.83
CA LYS A 6 -6.31 -28.48 -9.24
C LYS A 6 -5.20 -27.92 -10.15
N TYR A 7 -4.34 -27.04 -9.62
CA TYR A 7 -3.36 -26.30 -10.43
C TYR A 7 -1.89 -26.64 -10.14
N LYS A 8 -1.60 -27.49 -9.14
CA LYS A 8 -0.21 -27.88 -8.80
C LYS A 8 0.57 -28.45 -9.99
N ASP A 9 -0.09 -29.26 -10.83
CA ASP A 9 0.58 -29.93 -11.95
C ASP A 9 0.74 -29.00 -13.18
N LYS A 10 -0.16 -28.02 -13.33
CA LYS A 10 -0.15 -27.09 -14.47
C LYS A 10 0.75 -25.88 -14.23
N PHE A 11 0.78 -25.35 -13.01
CA PHE A 11 1.50 -24.13 -12.65
C PHE A 11 2.23 -24.28 -11.31
N PRO A 12 3.26 -25.13 -11.22
CA PRO A 12 3.93 -25.44 -9.96
C PRO A 12 4.53 -24.21 -9.27
N SER A 13 5.14 -23.30 -10.04
CA SER A 13 5.73 -22.06 -9.50
C SER A 13 4.69 -21.10 -8.90
N LEU A 14 3.53 -20.99 -9.55
CA LEU A 14 2.42 -20.16 -9.05
C LEU A 14 1.85 -20.74 -7.75
N VAL A 15 1.62 -22.05 -7.71
CA VAL A 15 1.11 -22.73 -6.51
C VAL A 15 2.11 -22.61 -5.36
N ARG A 16 3.41 -22.64 -5.65
CA ARG A 16 4.46 -22.44 -4.64
C ARG A 16 4.39 -21.03 -4.02
N SER A 17 4.45 -19.96 -4.83
CA SER A 17 4.35 -18.59 -4.31
C SER A 17 3.00 -18.36 -3.61
N PHE A 18 1.90 -18.88 -4.15
CA PHE A 18 0.60 -18.80 -3.50
C PHE A 18 0.57 -19.44 -2.10
N LYS A 19 1.25 -20.58 -1.92
CA LYS A 19 1.37 -21.24 -0.60
C LYS A 19 2.23 -20.42 0.36
N GLU A 20 3.35 -19.90 -0.13
CA GLU A 20 4.29 -19.09 0.67
C GLU A 20 3.61 -17.78 1.14
N ASP A 21 2.83 -17.14 0.29
CA ASP A 21 2.18 -15.85 0.56
C ASP A 21 0.75 -15.97 1.13
N LEU A 22 0.25 -17.18 1.38
CA LEU A 22 -1.15 -17.43 1.72
C LEU A 22 -1.62 -16.66 2.96
N ASP A 23 -0.82 -16.68 4.02
CA ASP A 23 -1.13 -15.99 5.26
C ASP A 23 -1.16 -14.46 5.07
N ALA A 24 -0.25 -13.94 4.25
CA ALA A 24 -0.21 -12.53 3.89
C ALA A 24 -1.46 -12.11 3.08
N LEU A 25 -1.88 -12.94 2.12
CA LEU A 25 -3.06 -12.70 1.29
C LEU A 25 -4.36 -12.69 2.11
N LEU A 26 -4.44 -13.48 3.19
CA LEU A 26 -5.61 -13.57 4.05
C LEU A 26 -5.71 -12.43 5.08
N ASN A 27 -4.64 -11.67 5.33
CA ASN A 27 -4.64 -10.60 6.34
C ASN A 27 -5.72 -9.54 6.12
N HIS A 28 -6.10 -9.26 4.87
CA HIS A 28 -7.17 -8.29 4.60
C HIS A 28 -8.53 -8.68 5.21
N LEU A 29 -8.75 -9.97 5.53
CA LEU A 29 -9.96 -10.45 6.18
C LEU A 29 -10.05 -10.01 7.66
N LYS A 30 -8.91 -9.68 8.28
CA LYS A 30 -8.88 -9.09 9.63
C LYS A 30 -9.41 -7.66 9.66
N LEU A 31 -9.62 -7.02 8.51
CA LEU A 31 -10.17 -5.66 8.46
C LEU A 31 -11.70 -5.68 8.47
N PRO A 32 -12.35 -4.57 8.90
CA PRO A 32 -13.80 -4.43 8.83
C PRO A 32 -14.32 -4.65 7.40
N PHE A 33 -15.47 -5.33 7.28
CA PHE A 33 -16.01 -5.77 5.99
C PHE A 33 -16.10 -4.66 4.93
N ARG A 34 -16.52 -3.46 5.33
CA ARG A 34 -16.62 -2.29 4.44
C ARG A 34 -15.28 -1.91 3.81
N HIS A 35 -14.18 -2.08 4.55
CA HIS A 35 -12.84 -1.67 4.14
C HIS A 35 -12.12 -2.71 3.28
N ARG A 36 -12.50 -3.99 3.37
CA ARG A 36 -11.91 -5.09 2.61
C ARG A 36 -11.91 -4.85 1.11
N ARG A 37 -12.94 -4.20 0.57
CA ARG A 37 -13.04 -3.86 -0.86
C ARG A 37 -11.89 -2.97 -1.34
N TYR A 38 -11.39 -2.08 -0.48
CA TYR A 38 -10.30 -1.16 -0.84
C TYR A 38 -8.93 -1.83 -0.69
N VAL A 39 -8.76 -2.70 0.30
CA VAL A 39 -7.47 -3.35 0.60
C VAL A 39 -7.21 -4.58 -0.28
N ARG A 40 -8.27 -5.27 -0.71
CA ARG A 40 -8.12 -6.48 -1.55
C ARG A 40 -7.57 -6.20 -2.96
N THR A 41 -7.55 -4.95 -3.42
CA THR A 41 -7.08 -4.59 -4.77
C THR A 41 -5.90 -3.63 -4.71
N THR A 42 -5.01 -3.74 -5.68
CA THR A 42 -3.84 -2.86 -5.84
C THR A 42 -4.17 -1.55 -6.56
N ASN A 43 -5.41 -1.39 -7.04
CA ASN A 43 -5.86 -0.24 -7.84
C ASN A 43 -5.54 1.11 -7.21
N LEU A 44 -5.64 1.25 -5.89
CA LEU A 44 -5.37 2.51 -5.21
C LEU A 44 -3.88 2.91 -5.31
N VAL A 45 -3.01 1.92 -5.12
CA VAL A 45 -1.55 2.10 -5.17
C VAL A 45 -1.09 2.26 -6.63
N GLU A 46 -1.60 1.43 -7.53
CA GLU A 46 -1.29 1.50 -8.97
C GLU A 46 -1.65 2.86 -9.57
N ARG A 47 -2.86 3.36 -9.29
CA ARG A 47 -3.29 4.70 -9.72
C ARG A 47 -2.44 5.82 -9.13
N SER A 48 -1.87 5.63 -7.95
CA SER A 48 -1.00 6.62 -7.31
C SER A 48 0.37 6.66 -7.99
N PHE A 49 0.89 5.52 -8.45
CA PHE A 49 2.16 5.43 -9.17
C PHE A 49 2.06 5.71 -10.67
N GLU A 50 0.86 5.66 -11.26
CA GLU A 50 0.65 5.87 -12.69
C GLU A 50 1.19 7.22 -13.18
N GLU A 51 0.93 8.29 -12.42
CA GLU A 51 1.39 9.64 -12.79
C GLU A 51 2.91 9.81 -12.60
N GLU A 52 3.51 9.13 -11.64
CA GLU A 52 4.96 9.10 -11.45
C GLU A 52 5.62 8.43 -12.65
N ARG A 53 5.20 7.21 -12.98
CA ARG A 53 5.73 6.45 -14.12
C ARG A 53 5.59 7.19 -15.43
N ARG A 54 4.46 7.90 -15.63
CA ARG A 54 4.23 8.71 -16.84
C ARG A 54 5.28 9.82 -16.99
N ARG A 55 5.64 10.50 -15.90
CA ARG A 55 6.62 11.61 -15.91
C ARG A 55 8.04 11.09 -16.03
N THR A 56 8.38 10.05 -15.29
CA THR A 56 9.70 9.41 -15.32
C THR A 56 9.99 8.80 -16.68
N LYS A 57 9.00 8.23 -17.36
CA LYS A 57 9.14 7.66 -18.72
C LYS A 57 9.55 8.67 -19.79
N ILE A 58 9.16 9.94 -19.66
CA ILE A 58 9.43 10.98 -20.66
C ILE A 58 10.82 11.60 -20.45
N ILE A 59 11.37 11.52 -19.24
CA ILE A 59 12.66 12.13 -18.90
C ILE A 59 13.78 11.17 -19.33
N PRO A 60 14.61 11.55 -20.33
CA PRO A 60 15.61 10.64 -20.89
C PRO A 60 16.75 10.30 -19.91
N CYS A 61 17.11 11.22 -19.02
CA CYS A 61 18.07 11.01 -17.95
C CYS A 61 17.88 12.05 -16.84
N PHE A 62 18.04 11.64 -15.58
CA PHE A 62 18.08 12.56 -14.45
C PHE A 62 19.52 12.98 -14.18
N LEU A 63 19.73 14.28 -13.93
CA LEU A 63 21.04 14.84 -13.63
C LEU A 63 21.61 14.34 -12.30
N THR A 64 20.75 14.06 -11.32
CA THR A 64 21.11 13.54 -9.98
C THR A 64 20.01 12.65 -9.41
N GLU A 65 20.35 11.73 -8.52
CA GLU A 65 19.39 10.89 -7.80
C GLU A 65 18.39 11.74 -7.00
N LYS A 66 18.87 12.81 -6.35
CA LYS A 66 18.03 13.76 -5.61
C LYS A 66 16.96 14.41 -6.48
N SER A 67 17.28 14.72 -7.75
CA SER A 67 16.30 15.30 -8.67
C SER A 67 15.19 14.32 -9.06
N ALA A 68 15.52 13.04 -9.22
CA ALA A 68 14.54 11.98 -9.46
C ALA A 68 13.65 11.77 -8.23
N LEU A 69 14.24 11.68 -7.04
CA LEU A 69 13.49 11.54 -5.78
C LEU A 69 12.56 12.72 -5.54
N LYS A 70 13.02 13.95 -5.79
CA LYS A 70 12.19 15.16 -5.67
C LYS A 70 10.98 15.13 -6.60
N LEU A 71 11.15 14.67 -7.84
CA LEU A 71 10.05 14.51 -8.78
C LEU A 71 9.04 13.48 -8.25
N VAL A 72 9.50 12.27 -7.94
CA VAL A 72 8.67 11.17 -7.43
C VAL A 72 7.87 11.63 -6.21
N PHE A 73 8.55 12.21 -5.22
CA PHE A 73 7.92 12.68 -3.99
C PHE A 73 6.90 13.79 -4.26
N SER A 74 7.23 14.77 -5.11
CA SER A 74 6.30 15.86 -5.45
C SER A 74 5.02 15.36 -6.12
N VAL A 75 5.12 14.31 -6.96
CA VAL A 75 3.99 13.69 -7.64
C VAL A 75 3.13 12.91 -6.66
N LEU A 76 3.75 12.12 -5.78
CA LEU A 76 3.06 11.37 -4.74
C LEU A 76 2.36 12.31 -3.75
N MET A 77 3.01 13.38 -3.29
CA MET A 77 2.38 14.39 -2.43
C MET A 77 1.17 15.04 -3.11
N ARG A 78 1.26 15.33 -4.42
CA ARG A 78 0.13 15.87 -5.18
C ARG A 78 -1.02 14.88 -5.26
N ALA A 79 -0.73 13.60 -5.51
CA ALA A 79 -1.74 12.54 -5.53
C ALA A 79 -2.40 12.36 -4.16
N ALA A 80 -1.61 12.43 -3.09
CA ALA A 80 -2.06 12.31 -1.71
C ALA A 80 -3.10 13.37 -1.31
N LYS A 81 -2.97 14.60 -1.81
CA LYS A 81 -3.99 15.67 -1.62
C LYS A 81 -5.38 15.28 -2.16
N GLY A 82 -5.45 14.34 -3.10
CA GLY A 82 -6.68 13.81 -3.66
C GLY A 82 -7.28 12.61 -2.90
N TRP A 83 -6.55 12.05 -1.92
CA TRP A 83 -7.01 10.90 -1.16
C TRP A 83 -8.04 11.31 -0.11
N ARG A 84 -9.33 11.33 -0.47
CA ARG A 84 -10.44 11.68 0.44
C ARG A 84 -11.63 10.74 0.29
N ARG A 85 -11.42 9.42 0.37
CA ARG A 85 -12.46 8.48 -0.06
C ARG A 85 -12.74 7.27 0.82
N ILE A 86 -12.11 7.15 1.98
CA ILE A 86 -12.41 6.08 2.94
C ILE A 86 -12.88 6.75 4.23
N ASN A 87 -14.18 6.62 4.50
CA ASN A 87 -14.77 7.11 5.74
C ASN A 87 -14.69 5.99 6.77
N PHE A 88 -14.12 6.31 7.93
CA PHE A 88 -14.11 5.42 9.08
C PHE A 88 -15.17 5.88 10.08
N THR A 89 -15.94 4.92 10.58
CA THR A 89 -16.80 5.13 11.75
C THR A 89 -15.98 4.96 13.02
N ARG A 90 -16.42 5.55 14.15
CA ARG A 90 -15.73 5.40 15.44
C ARG A 90 -15.52 3.93 15.83
N ILE A 91 -16.53 3.10 15.60
CA ILE A 91 -16.46 1.66 15.88
C ILE A 91 -15.39 0.96 15.04
N GLU A 92 -15.24 1.35 13.77
CA GLU A 92 -14.20 0.79 12.90
C GLU A 92 -12.81 1.25 13.32
N LEU A 93 -12.66 2.48 13.84
CA LEU A 93 -11.39 2.97 14.39
C LEU A 93 -11.02 2.19 15.66
N ASP A 94 -11.93 2.07 16.63
CA ASP A 94 -11.72 1.31 17.85
C ASP A 94 -11.35 -0.16 17.55
N TYR A 95 -11.97 -0.75 16.52
CA TYR A 95 -11.65 -2.08 16.05
C TYR A 95 -10.21 -2.17 15.50
N LEU A 96 -9.79 -1.19 14.70
CA LEU A 96 -8.43 -1.15 14.15
C LEU A 96 -7.39 -0.94 15.23
N ASP A 97 -7.69 -0.13 16.26
CA ASP A 97 -6.78 0.10 17.38
C ASP A 97 -6.57 -1.19 18.19
N ARG A 98 -7.64 -1.94 18.49
CA ARG A 98 -7.51 -3.27 19.11
C ARG A 98 -6.72 -4.23 18.23
N LEU A 99 -6.99 -4.24 16.92
CA LEU A 99 -6.25 -5.09 15.98
C LEU A 99 -4.76 -4.73 15.95
N ARG A 100 -4.41 -3.44 16.09
CA ARG A 100 -3.01 -2.98 16.18
C ARG A 100 -2.34 -3.47 17.46
N GLU A 101 -3.03 -3.39 18.59
CA GLU A 101 -2.56 -3.91 19.87
C GLU A 101 -2.31 -5.43 19.81
N GLU A 102 -3.26 -6.20 19.26
CA GLU A 102 -3.12 -7.64 19.05
C GLU A 102 -1.91 -8.00 18.18
N LEU A 103 -1.62 -7.19 17.17
CA LEU A 103 -0.46 -7.36 16.28
C LEU A 103 0.85 -6.82 16.88
N GLY A 104 0.81 -6.17 18.04
CA GLY A 104 1.98 -5.56 18.68
C GLY A 104 2.57 -4.39 17.91
N ILE A 105 1.79 -3.75 17.02
CA ILE A 105 2.23 -2.59 16.23
C ILE A 105 2.18 -1.36 17.14
N LYS A 106 3.31 -0.99 17.74
CA LYS A 106 3.44 0.27 18.45
C LYS A 106 3.61 1.39 17.43
N GLU A 107 2.69 2.36 17.43
CA GLU A 107 2.93 3.62 16.73
C GLU A 107 3.97 4.42 17.53
N GLU A 108 5.19 4.52 17.01
CA GLU A 108 6.09 5.59 17.40
C GLU A 108 5.41 6.91 17.01
N PRO A 109 5.26 7.89 17.92
CA PRO A 109 4.65 9.16 17.58
C PRO A 109 5.45 9.81 16.45
N GLN A 110 4.84 9.95 15.27
CA GLN A 110 5.45 10.66 14.15
C GLN A 110 5.52 12.15 14.51
N ASP A 111 6.72 12.62 14.79
CA ASP A 111 6.98 14.05 14.96
C ASP A 111 6.75 14.73 13.60
N MET A 112 5.63 15.44 13.47
CA MET A 112 5.23 16.14 12.25
C MET A 112 6.20 17.30 11.90
N GLN A 113 7.25 17.50 12.70
CA GLN A 113 8.29 18.52 12.57
C GLN A 113 9.36 18.16 11.52
N GLU A 114 9.70 16.88 11.32
CA GLU A 114 10.79 16.49 10.40
C GLU A 114 10.45 16.70 8.91
N LEU A 115 9.16 16.70 8.54
CA LEU A 115 8.74 16.88 7.15
C LEU A 115 8.80 18.35 6.69
N GLU A 116 8.80 19.31 7.62
CA GLU A 116 8.98 20.74 7.31
C GLU A 116 10.46 21.11 7.10
N GLU A 117 11.40 20.40 7.71
CA GLU A 117 12.85 20.63 7.50
C GLU A 117 13.36 20.11 6.15
N VAL A 118 12.77 19.03 5.60
CA VAL A 118 13.19 18.47 4.31
C VAL A 118 12.70 19.31 3.12
N CYS A 119 11.73 20.21 3.34
CA CYS A 119 11.14 21.07 2.32
C CYS A 119 11.64 22.52 2.31
N ASN A 120 12.52 22.92 3.25
CA ASN A 120 13.19 24.22 3.25
C ASN A 120 14.60 24.17 2.66
#